data_AF-A0A0Q1ADA7-F1
#
_entry.id   AF-A0A0Q1ADA7-F1
#
_cell.length_a   1.000
_cell.length_b   1.000
_cell.length_c   1.000
_cell.angle_alpha   90.00
_cell.angle_beta   90.00
_cell.angle_gamma   90.00
#
_symmetry.space_group_name_H-M   'P 1'
#
loop_
_entity.id
_entity.type
_entity.pdbx_description
1 polymer ?
#
loop_
_entity_poly.entity_id
_entity_poly.type
_entity_poly.pdbx_seq_one_letter_code
_entity_poly.pdbx_strand_id
1 'polypeptide(L)' 'MEEVFAEYLDQLFYKGYAEKFKDDNPNAYESQLTEFKNLYSIPKHETSIVYNGTNRNRNRSTATKIRNGIRRANKM' A
#
# COMPACT_ATOMS: atom_id res chain seq x y z
N MET A 1 7.84 -15.45 15.12
CA MET A 1 8.11 -14.24 14.30
C MET A 1 8.40 -13.02 15.13
N GLU A 2 7.68 -12.76 16.21
CA GLU A 2 8.01 -11.65 17.12
C GLU A 2 9.38 -11.82 17.79
N GLU A 3 9.68 -13.01 18.32
CA GLU A 3 11.01 -13.32 18.88
C GLU A 3 12.14 -13.15 17.84
N VAL A 4 11.94 -13.64 16.61
CA VAL A 4 12.91 -13.48 15.51
C VAL A 4 13.11 -12.01 15.14
N PHE A 5 12.05 -11.21 15.17
CA PHE A 5 12.13 -9.77 14.94
C PHE A 5 12.86 -9.06 16.09
N ALA A 6 12.61 -9.48 17.34
CA ALA A 6 13.32 -8.96 18.50
C ALA A 6 14.82 -9.30 18.45
N GLU A 7 15.18 -10.54 18.12
CA GLU A 7 16.57 -10.95 17.91
C GLU A 7 17.22 -10.18 16.77
N TYR A 8 16.49 -9.94 15.66
CA TYR A 8 16.98 -9.12 14.55
C TYR A 8 17.31 -7.70 14.99
N LEU A 9 16.43 -7.07 15.77
CA LEU A 9 16.67 -5.73 16.31
C LEU A 9 17.84 -5.70 17.30
N ASP A 10 17.95 -6.71 18.17
CA ASP A 10 19.05 -6.83 19.13
C ASP A 10 20.42 -7.05 18.46
N GLN A 11 20.45 -7.78 17.33
CA GLN A 11 21.65 -7.94 16.51
C GLN A 11 22.04 -6.65 15.78
N LEU A 12 21.07 -5.83 15.37
CA LEU A 12 21.31 -4.61 14.60
C LEU A 12 21.85 -3.47 15.48
N PHE A 13 21.40 -3.40 16.73
CA PHE A 13 21.71 -2.29 17.63
C PHE A 13 22.53 -2.74 18.84
N TYR A 14 21.87 -3.33 19.83
CA TYR A 14 22.49 -3.92 21.02
C TYR A 14 21.49 -4.86 21.69
N LYS A 15 21.99 -5.81 22.47
CA LYS A 15 21.15 -6.78 23.21
C LYS A 15 20.20 -6.06 24.18
N GLY A 16 18.91 -6.39 24.13
CA GLY A 16 17.85 -5.77 24.92
C GLY A 16 17.27 -4.49 24.30
N TYR A 17 17.71 -4.11 23.09
CA TYR A 17 17.14 -2.98 22.36
C TYR A 17 15.68 -3.24 22.00
N ALA A 18 15.34 -4.46 21.58
CA ALA A 18 13.99 -4.81 21.15
C ALA A 18 12.96 -4.65 22.28
N GLU A 19 13.30 -5.08 23.49
CA GLU A 19 12.45 -4.92 24.68
C GLU A 19 12.24 -3.44 24.99
N LYS A 20 13.33 -2.67 25.02
CA LYS A 20 13.26 -1.23 25.26
C LYS A 20 12.45 -0.51 24.18
N PHE A 21 12.61 -0.90 22.92
CA PHE A 21 11.87 -0.31 21.80
C PHE A 21 10.37 -0.63 21.87
N LYS A 22 10.02 -1.85 22.29
CA LYS A 22 8.62 -2.26 22.52
C LYS A 22 7.96 -1.47 23.65
N ASP A 23 8.69 -1.22 24.74
CA ASP A 23 8.19 -0.45 25.88
C ASP A 23 8.09 1.06 25.56
N ASP A 24 9.13 1.62 24.93
CA ASP A 24 9.19 3.05 24.60
C ASP A 24 8.19 3.42 23.48
N ASN A 25 8.00 2.53 22.48
CA ASN A 25 7.21 2.81 21.28
C ASN A 25 6.43 1.57 20.78
N PRO A 26 5.41 1.10 21.52
CA PRO A 26 4.70 -0.15 21.21
C PRO A 26 4.03 -0.12 19.83
N ASN A 27 3.45 1.02 19.42
CA ASN A 27 2.79 1.15 18.12
C ASN A 27 3.77 1.02 16.94
N ALA A 28 4.97 1.60 17.07
CA ALA A 28 5.99 1.51 16.02
C ALA A 28 6.56 0.09 15.95
N TYR A 29 6.75 -0.55 17.10
CA TYR A 29 7.15 -1.95 17.21
C TYR A 29 6.18 -2.87 16.45
N GLU A 30 4.88 -2.73 16.68
CA GLU A 30 3.87 -3.55 16.00
C GLU A 30 3.82 -3.31 14.48
N SER A 31 3.94 -2.05 14.05
CA SER A 31 3.97 -1.70 12.62
C SER A 31 5.17 -2.36 11.94
N GLN A 32 6.36 -2.23 12.52
CA GLN A 32 7.58 -2.81 11.94
C GLN A 32 7.58 -4.34 12.02
N LEU A 33 7.04 -4.93 13.08
CA LEU A 33 6.85 -6.38 13.18
C LEU A 33 5.92 -6.89 12.07
N THR A 34 4.89 -6.13 11.71
CA THR A 34 3.96 -6.48 10.64
C THR A 34 4.64 -6.42 9.28
N GLU A 35 5.43 -5.38 9.01
CA GLU A 35 6.23 -5.27 7.79
C GLU A 35 7.26 -6.40 7.69
N PHE A 36 7.95 -6.70 8.79
CA PHE A 36 8.88 -7.81 8.88
C PHE A 36 8.18 -9.15 8.58
N LYS A 37 7.01 -9.40 9.18
CA LYS A 37 6.20 -10.59 8.85
C LYS A 37 5.87 -10.66 7.37
N ASN A 38 5.48 -9.55 6.74
CA ASN A 38 5.13 -9.51 5.32
C ASN A 38 6.34 -9.77 4.40
N LEU A 39 7.53 -9.27 4.75
CA LEU A 39 8.77 -9.50 4.01
C LEU A 39 9.18 -10.97 3.98
N TYR A 40 9.02 -11.66 5.11
CA TYR A 40 9.40 -13.08 5.26
C TYR A 40 8.23 -14.04 5.03
N SER A 41 7.01 -13.54 4.85
CA SER A 41 5.87 -14.31 4.35
C SER A 41 6.05 -14.49 2.85
N ILE A 42 6.91 -15.44 2.46
CA ILE A 42 7.05 -15.87 1.07
C ILE A 42 5.64 -16.20 0.55
N PRO A 43 5.17 -15.57 -0.53
CA PRO A 43 3.83 -15.85 -1.04
C PRO A 43 3.79 -17.32 -1.45
N LYS A 44 2.82 -18.07 -0.89
CA LYS A 44 2.44 -19.38 -1.41
C LYS A 44 1.91 -19.15 -2.82
N HIS A 45 2.78 -19.30 -3.82
CA HIS A 45 2.47 -19.41 -5.24
C HIS A 45 1.29 -18.55 -5.74
N GLU A 46 1.57 -17.36 -6.26
CA GLU A 46 0.85 -16.91 -7.45
C GLU A 46 1.81 -16.83 -8.63
N THR A 47 1.75 -17.91 -9.39
CA THR A 47 2.11 -18.02 -10.80
C THR A 47 1.57 -16.83 -11.60
N SER A 48 2.47 -16.19 -12.36
CA SER A 48 2.23 -15.46 -13.61
C SER A 48 0.94 -14.63 -13.72
N ILE A 49 1.04 -13.31 -13.56
CA ILE A 49 0.20 -12.40 -14.35
C ILE A 49 1.02 -11.21 -14.83
N VAL A 50 0.88 -10.98 -16.12
CA VAL A 50 1.53 -9.99 -16.99
C VAL A 50 1.65 -8.60 -16.36
N TYR A 51 2.83 -8.01 -16.49
CA TYR A 51 3.10 -6.60 -16.22
C TYR A 51 2.29 -5.72 -17.18
N ASN A 52 1.07 -5.34 -16.82
CA ASN A 52 0.29 -4.35 -17.56
C ASN A 52 0.38 -3.00 -16.84
N GLY A 53 1.22 -2.12 -17.41
CA GLY A 53 1.44 -0.78 -16.92
C GLY A 53 0.18 0.08 -16.93
N THR A 54 0.07 0.88 -15.87
CA THR A 54 -0.53 2.22 -15.85
C THR A 54 -2.02 2.35 -16.10
N ASN A 55 -2.82 2.36 -15.02
CA ASN A 55 -4.05 3.15 -14.98
C ASN A 55 -3.86 4.31 -13.98
N ARG A 56 -3.31 5.42 -14.48
CA ARG A 56 -3.30 6.70 -13.77
C ARG A 56 -4.75 7.20 -13.69
N ASN A 57 -5.30 7.08 -12.50
CA ASN A 57 -6.48 7.78 -12.04
C ASN A 57 -6.29 9.30 -12.23
N ARG A 58 -6.87 9.87 -13.30
CA ARG A 58 -6.97 11.33 -13.49
C ARG A 58 -8.41 11.75 -13.26
N ASN A 59 -8.78 11.74 -11.98
CA ASN A 59 -9.89 12.52 -11.50
C ASN A 59 -9.43 13.99 -11.43
N ARG A 60 -9.71 14.76 -12.48
CA ARG A 60 -9.63 16.23 -12.43
C ARG A 60 -10.86 16.79 -13.14
N SER A 61 -11.90 16.96 -12.35
CA SER A 61 -13.12 17.72 -12.65
C SER A 61 -12.75 19.17 -12.97
N THR A 62 -13.29 19.74 -14.05
CA THR A 62 -13.95 21.07 -14.07
C THR A 62 -14.38 21.47 -15.49
N ALA A 63 -15.70 21.49 -15.69
CA ALA A 63 -16.49 22.58 -16.24
C ALA A 63 -16.37 23.03 -17.73
N THR A 64 -17.53 22.92 -18.39
CA THR A 64 -18.21 23.93 -19.23
C THR A 64 -18.29 23.70 -20.75
N LYS A 65 -19.52 23.38 -21.18
CA LYS A 65 -20.29 23.97 -22.31
C LYS A 65 -20.74 22.98 -23.39
N ILE A 66 -21.66 22.08 -23.03
CA ILE A 66 -22.55 21.44 -23.99
C ILE A 66 -23.58 22.50 -24.44
N ARG A 67 -23.39 23.09 -25.63
CA ARG A 67 -24.44 23.87 -26.30
C ARG A 67 -25.41 22.88 -26.98
N ASN A 68 -26.49 22.55 -26.29
CA ASN A 68 -27.68 22.01 -26.92
C ASN A 68 -28.42 23.14 -27.63
N GLY A 69 -28.47 23.08 -28.97
CA GLY A 69 -29.17 24.02 -29.83
C GLY A 69 -29.91 23.28 -30.95
N ILE A 70 -30.96 22.56 -30.55
CA ILE A 70 -32.18 22.17 -31.28
C ILE A 70 -32.24 22.64 -32.75
N ARG A 71 -32.33 21.71 -33.71
CA ARG A 71 -33.26 21.82 -34.86
C ARG A 71 -33.85 20.45 -35.20
N ARG A 72 -35.15 20.34 -34.92
CA ARG A 72 -36.08 19.25 -35.25
C ARG A 72 -36.03 18.93 -36.74
N ALA A 73 -36.14 17.65 -37.06
CA ALA A 73 -36.61 17.18 -38.35
C ALA A 73 -38.05 17.69 -38.58
N ASN A 74 -38.35 18.15 -39.80
CA ASN A 74 -39.68 17.96 -40.33
C ASN A 74 -39.63 17.66 -41.83
N LYS A 75 -40.35 16.58 -42.12
CA LYS A 75 -40.59 15.89 -43.38
C LYS A 75 -41.73 16.62 -44.09
N MET A 76 -41.55 17.03 -45.35
CA MET A 76 -42.57 17.12 -46.40
C MET A 76 -41.87 16.99 -47.75
#